data_AF-A0A2H5XEV1-F1
#
_entry.id   AF-A0A2H5XEV1-F1
#
_cell.length_a   1.000
_cell.length_b   1.000
_cell.length_c   1.000
_cell.angle_alpha   90.00
_cell.angle_beta   90.00
_cell.angle_gamma   90.00
#
_symmetry.space_group_name_H-M   'P 1'
#
loop_
_entity.id
_entity.type
_entity.pdbx_description
1 polymer ?
#
loop_
_entity_poly.entity_id
_entity_poly.type
_entity_poly.pdbx_seq_one_letter_code
_entity_poly.pdbx_strand_id
1 'polypeptide(L)'
;MSSRSERRESDATALIRLGVAVRFDIGFIGRGNPEITLDKLTRFEREVEIGPRKWFVASFIIVDRIGKGSRIPQIAEQVGATVIQMSLSYWVRLLAQELERQTGYQNELAHMPDEDIKDYLRLKLAEVPIEQFVTVK
;
A
#
# COMPACT_ATOMS: atom_id res chain seq x y z
N MET A 1 -32.99 8.12 -8.86
CA MET A 1 -32.40 9.46 -8.68
C MET A 1 -31.12 9.33 -7.87
N SER A 2 -30.03 9.83 -8.46
CA SER A 2 -28.71 10.17 -7.88
C SER A 2 -28.48 9.91 -6.38
N SER A 3 -27.71 8.87 -6.05
CA SER A 3 -26.65 9.02 -5.05
C SER A 3 -25.33 9.11 -5.80
N ARG A 4 -24.70 10.29 -5.70
CA ARG A 4 -23.34 10.54 -6.20
C ARG A 4 -22.44 9.36 -5.83
N SER A 5 -21.70 8.89 -6.81
CA SER A 5 -20.47 8.14 -6.61
C SER A 5 -19.61 8.85 -5.57
N GLU A 6 -19.66 8.40 -4.32
CA GLU A 6 -18.57 8.67 -3.38
C GLU A 6 -17.31 8.17 -4.06
N ARG A 7 -16.46 9.08 -4.54
CA ARG A 7 -15.10 8.75 -4.93
C ARG A 7 -14.40 8.35 -3.64
N ARG A 8 -14.41 7.05 -3.35
CA ARG A 8 -13.90 6.48 -2.10
C ARG A 8 -12.36 6.60 -2.09
N GLU A 9 -11.82 7.18 -1.02
CA GLU A 9 -10.40 7.53 -0.86
C GLU A 9 -9.54 6.35 -0.40
N SER A 10 -8.28 6.30 -0.83
CA SER A 10 -7.23 5.43 -0.28
C SER A 10 -6.81 5.93 1.10
N ASP A 11 -6.35 5.05 1.99
CA ASP A 11 -5.85 5.46 3.32
C ASP A 11 -4.65 6.41 3.23
N ALA A 12 -3.77 6.22 2.24
CA ALA A 12 -2.73 7.16 1.93
C ALA A 12 -2.40 7.18 0.43
N THR A 13 -1.94 8.33 -0.06
CA THR A 13 -1.36 8.46 -1.40
C THR A 13 0.00 9.15 -1.30
N ALA A 14 1.04 8.53 -1.85
CA ALA A 14 2.37 9.11 -1.99
C ALA A 14 2.60 9.56 -3.44
N LEU A 15 3.08 10.79 -3.61
CA LEU A 15 3.58 11.29 -4.88
C LEU A 15 5.08 10.99 -4.96
N ILE A 16 5.49 10.05 -5.82
CA ILE A 16 6.89 9.65 -5.96
C ILE A 16 7.64 10.63 -6.85
N ARG A 17 7.06 10.94 -8.01
CA ARG A 17 7.51 11.97 -8.95
C ARG A 17 6.33 12.39 -9.81
N LEU A 18 6.52 13.43 -10.63
CA LEU A 18 5.49 13.85 -11.57
C LEU A 18 5.03 12.67 -12.46
N GLY A 19 3.73 12.40 -12.47
CA GLY A 19 3.14 11.31 -13.26
C GLY A 19 3.23 9.92 -12.62
N VAL A 20 3.84 9.77 -11.43
CA VAL A 20 3.93 8.50 -10.70
C VAL A 20 3.51 8.68 -9.24
N ALA A 21 2.42 8.01 -8.89
CA ALA A 21 1.88 7.99 -7.54
C ALA A 21 1.73 6.55 -7.02
N VAL A 22 1.61 6.42 -5.71
CA VAL A 22 1.34 5.15 -5.05
C VAL A 22 0.21 5.33 -4.07
N ARG A 23 -0.78 4.44 -4.12
CA ARG A 23 -1.87 4.36 -3.16
C ARG A 23 -1.61 3.24 -2.19
N PHE A 24 -1.81 3.53 -0.91
CA PHE A 24 -1.74 2.56 0.17
C PHE A 24 -3.12 2.42 0.78
N ASP A 25 -3.48 1.18 1.04
CA ASP A 25 -4.66 0.81 1.80
C ASP A 25 -4.21 -0.25 2.83
N ILE A 26 -4.56 -0.05 4.10
CA ILE A 26 -4.18 -0.92 5.20
C ILE A 26 -5.42 -1.46 5.90
N GLY A 27 -5.48 -2.78 6.08
CA GLY A 27 -6.67 -3.41 6.65
C GLY A 27 -6.41 -4.75 7.31
N PHE A 28 -7.17 -5.03 8.37
CA PHE A 28 -7.20 -6.35 8.98
C PHE A 28 -8.07 -7.30 8.15
N ILE A 29 -7.53 -8.45 7.75
CA ILE A 29 -8.30 -9.52 7.11
C ILE A 29 -8.57 -10.60 8.16
N GLY A 30 -9.81 -10.64 8.66
CA GLY A 30 -10.27 -11.71 9.54
C GLY A 30 -10.35 -13.07 8.82
N ARG A 31 -10.29 -14.17 9.58
CA ARG A 31 -10.56 -15.52 9.05
C ARG A 31 -12.00 -15.57 8.53
N GLY A 32 -12.18 -15.52 7.21
CA GLY A 32 -13.47 -15.71 6.56
C GLY A 32 -14.04 -14.52 5.79
N ASN A 33 -13.32 -13.39 5.64
CA ASN A 33 -13.82 -12.27 4.81
C ASN A 33 -12.89 -11.87 3.64
N PRO A 34 -12.69 -12.74 2.62
CA PRO A 34 -11.96 -12.39 1.40
C PRO A 34 -12.65 -11.30 0.56
N GLU A 35 -13.95 -11.06 0.77
CA GLU A 35 -14.74 -10.08 -0.02
C GLU A 35 -14.32 -8.64 0.23
N ILE A 36 -13.86 -8.30 1.45
CA ILE A 36 -13.31 -6.96 1.75
C ILE A 36 -12.08 -6.67 0.87
N THR A 37 -11.35 -7.71 0.46
CA THR A 37 -10.14 -7.56 -0.37
C THR A 37 -10.46 -7.48 -1.85
N LEU A 38 -11.50 -8.17 -2.34
CA LEU A 38 -11.93 -8.04 -3.74
C LEU A 38 -12.39 -6.60 -4.03
N ASP A 39 -13.18 -6.01 -3.14
CA ASP A 39 -13.61 -4.61 -3.25
C ASP A 39 -12.40 -3.65 -3.17
N LYS A 40 -11.42 -3.87 -2.27
CA LYS A 40 -10.18 -3.06 -2.26
C LYS A 40 -9.29 -3.27 -3.50
N LEU A 41 -9.30 -4.47 -4.10
CA LEU A 41 -8.47 -4.81 -5.26
C LEU A 41 -9.06 -4.34 -6.59
N THR A 42 -10.36 -4.49 -6.81
CA THR A 42 -11.02 -4.06 -8.08
C THR A 42 -11.14 -2.55 -8.23
N ARG A 43 -10.77 -1.78 -7.18
CA ARG A 43 -10.85 -0.30 -7.12
C ARG A 43 -9.75 0.47 -7.86
N PHE A 44 -8.72 -0.20 -8.39
CA PHE A 44 -7.52 0.51 -8.82
C PHE A 44 -7.06 0.14 -10.23
N GLU A 45 -7.47 0.94 -11.21
CA GLU A 45 -6.82 0.96 -12.52
C GLU A 45 -5.39 1.52 -12.38
N ARG A 46 -4.40 0.84 -12.99
CA ARG A 46 -2.98 1.22 -12.96
C ARG A 46 -2.68 2.54 -13.69
N GLU A 47 -3.55 2.96 -14.60
CA GLU A 47 -3.48 4.25 -15.29
C GLU A 47 -4.69 5.09 -14.91
N VAL A 48 -4.44 6.32 -14.43
CA VAL A 48 -5.49 7.30 -14.14
C VAL A 48 -5.21 8.55 -14.96
N GLU A 49 -6.23 9.09 -15.61
CA GLU A 49 -6.13 10.41 -16.25
C GLU A 49 -6.45 11.50 -15.22
N ILE A 50 -5.46 12.33 -14.90
CA ILE A 50 -5.64 13.50 -14.03
C ILE A 50 -5.37 14.74 -14.88
N GLY A 51 -6.45 15.38 -15.33
CA GLY A 51 -6.41 16.45 -16.32
C GLY A 51 -5.97 15.91 -17.70
N PRO A 52 -5.14 16.63 -18.47
CA PRO A 52 -4.66 16.15 -19.78
C PRO A 52 -3.48 15.17 -19.68
N ARG A 53 -3.09 14.73 -18.48
CA ARG A 53 -1.89 13.90 -18.26
C ARG A 53 -2.27 12.52 -17.76
N LYS A 54 -1.61 11.51 -18.30
CA LYS A 54 -1.67 10.14 -17.79
C LYS A 54 -0.76 9.99 -16.57
N TRP A 55 -1.30 9.37 -15.53
CA TRP A 55 -0.58 9.05 -14.31
C TRP A 55 -0.50 7.54 -14.15
N PHE A 56 0.69 7.04 -13.84
CA PHE A 56 0.87 5.69 -13.35
C PHE A 56 0.63 5.67 -11.85
N VAL A 57 -0.31 4.83 -11.40
CA VAL A 57 -0.67 4.71 -9.99
C VAL A 57 -0.50 3.25 -9.58
N ALA A 58 0.54 2.96 -8.79
CA ALA A 58 0.69 1.65 -8.17
C ALA A 58 -0.19 1.55 -6.93
N SER A 59 -0.77 0.38 -6.68
CA SER A 59 -1.65 0.16 -5.53
C SER A 59 -1.08 -0.92 -4.62
N PHE A 60 -0.96 -0.59 -3.34
CA PHE A 60 -0.42 -1.45 -2.31
C PHE A 60 -1.47 -1.67 -1.24
N ILE A 61 -1.77 -2.94 -0.96
CA ILE A 61 -2.71 -3.33 0.08
C ILE A 61 -1.95 -4.10 1.15
N ILE A 62 -1.93 -3.54 2.35
CA ILE A 62 -1.17 -4.06 3.48
C ILE A 62 -2.16 -4.73 4.45
N VAL A 63 -1.98 -6.03 4.70
CA VAL A 63 -2.96 -6.85 5.40
C VAL A 63 -2.34 -7.64 6.53
N ASP A 64 -3.08 -7.85 7.63
CA ASP A 64 -2.56 -8.61 8.78
C ASP A 64 -2.20 -10.06 8.42
N ARG A 65 -3.15 -10.81 7.84
CA ARG A 65 -2.95 -12.22 7.48
C ARG A 65 -3.74 -12.62 6.23
N ILE A 66 -3.12 -13.41 5.36
CA ILE A 66 -3.80 -14.08 4.25
C ILE A 66 -4.07 -15.53 4.63
N GLY A 67 -5.33 -15.96 4.53
CA GLY A 67 -5.72 -17.35 4.82
C GLY A 67 -5.16 -18.34 3.80
N LYS A 68 -4.87 -19.57 4.25
CA LYS A 68 -4.51 -20.68 3.34
C LYS A 68 -5.63 -20.90 2.31
N GLY A 69 -5.28 -21.01 1.03
CA GLY A 69 -6.25 -21.17 -0.06
C GLY A 69 -6.98 -19.88 -0.46
N SER A 70 -6.58 -18.72 0.08
CA SER A 70 -7.13 -17.43 -0.35
C SER A 70 -6.79 -17.14 -1.81
N ARG A 71 -7.76 -16.57 -2.54
CA ARG A 71 -7.61 -16.09 -3.92
C ARG A 71 -7.01 -14.68 -4.02
N ILE A 72 -6.72 -14.05 -2.87
CA ILE A 72 -6.29 -12.65 -2.79
C ILE A 72 -5.04 -12.38 -3.63
N PRO A 73 -3.95 -13.18 -3.55
CA PRO A 73 -2.77 -12.95 -4.37
C PRO A 73 -3.06 -12.98 -5.87
N GLN A 74 -3.91 -13.93 -6.31
CA GLN A 74 -4.27 -14.09 -7.71
C GLN A 74 -5.11 -12.91 -8.21
N ILE A 75 -6.08 -12.47 -7.41
CA ILE A 75 -6.89 -11.29 -7.72
C ILE A 75 -5.97 -10.06 -7.81
N ALA A 76 -5.06 -9.90 -6.86
CA ALA A 76 -4.14 -8.77 -6.81
C ALA A 76 -3.26 -8.68 -8.05
N GLU A 77 -2.73 -9.81 -8.49
CA GLU A 77 -2.00 -9.91 -9.75
C GLU A 77 -2.87 -9.52 -10.96
N GLN A 78 -4.12 -9.99 -11.01
CA GLN A 78 -5.05 -9.67 -12.11
C GLN A 78 -5.39 -8.18 -12.21
N VAL A 79 -5.52 -7.49 -11.09
CA VAL A 79 -5.76 -6.03 -11.05
C VAL A 79 -4.46 -5.23 -11.03
N GLY A 80 -3.31 -5.89 -10.97
CA GLY A 80 -2.00 -5.29 -10.85
C GLY A 80 -1.80 -4.46 -9.58
N ALA A 81 -2.38 -4.89 -8.47
CA ALA A 81 -2.10 -4.40 -7.14
C ALA A 81 -1.09 -5.33 -6.43
N THR A 82 -0.33 -4.78 -5.49
CA THR A 82 0.58 -5.55 -4.64
C THR A 82 -0.06 -5.75 -3.28
N VAL A 83 -0.17 -7.01 -2.84
CA VAL A 83 -0.63 -7.34 -1.48
C VAL A 83 0.55 -7.74 -0.63
N ILE A 84 0.66 -7.13 0.55
CA ILE A 84 1.74 -7.37 1.51
C ILE A 84 1.15 -7.81 2.84
N GLN A 85 1.63 -8.93 3.36
CA GLN A 85 1.17 -9.47 4.63
C GLN A 85 2.07 -9.02 5.80
N MET A 86 1.51 -8.29 6.75
CA MET A 86 2.21 -7.73 7.92
C MET A 86 2.74 -8.79 8.89
N SER A 87 2.11 -9.98 8.96
CA SER A 87 2.55 -11.03 9.89
C SER A 87 3.89 -11.68 9.52
N LEU A 88 4.56 -11.24 8.46
CA LEU A 88 5.89 -11.70 8.05
C LEU A 88 6.93 -10.71 8.57
N SER A 89 7.97 -11.17 9.26
CA SER A 89 8.97 -10.29 9.90
C SER A 89 9.66 -9.30 8.95
N TYR A 90 9.68 -9.58 7.64
CA TYR A 90 10.34 -8.80 6.60
C TYR A 90 9.39 -7.98 5.72
N TRP A 91 8.11 -7.83 6.11
CA TRP A 91 7.10 -7.20 5.27
C TRP A 91 7.44 -5.75 4.88
N VAL A 92 8.15 -5.02 5.75
CA VAL A 92 8.58 -3.64 5.48
C VAL A 92 9.63 -3.58 4.36
N ARG A 93 10.58 -4.52 4.35
CA ARG A 93 11.53 -4.66 3.25
C ARG A 93 10.83 -5.08 1.97
N LEU A 94 9.89 -6.02 2.04
CA LEU A 94 9.09 -6.41 0.88
C LEU A 94 8.32 -5.22 0.30
N LEU A 95 7.76 -4.35 1.15
CA LEU A 95 7.12 -3.11 0.74
C LEU A 95 8.10 -2.18 -0.01
N ALA A 96 9.29 -1.97 0.55
CA ALA A 96 10.32 -1.15 -0.09
C ALA A 96 10.79 -1.73 -1.44
N GLN A 97 11.00 -3.04 -1.51
CA GLN A 97 11.40 -3.74 -2.75
C GLN A 97 10.33 -3.64 -3.83
N GLU A 98 9.05 -3.83 -3.48
CA GLU A 98 7.96 -3.71 -4.45
C GLU A 98 7.73 -2.25 -4.87
N LEU A 99 7.94 -1.30 -3.97
CA LEU A 99 7.89 0.13 -4.29
C LEU A 99 8.99 0.50 -5.29
N GLU A 100 10.22 0.04 -5.07
CA GLU A 100 11.33 0.22 -5.99
C GLU A 100 11.06 -0.46 -7.33
N ARG A 101 10.60 -1.71 -7.32
CA ARG A 101 10.30 -2.47 -8.55
C ARG A 101 9.23 -1.80 -9.41
N GLN A 102 8.18 -1.26 -8.79
CA GLN A 102 7.06 -0.67 -9.54
C GLN A 102 7.25 0.80 -9.91
N THR A 103 8.02 1.55 -9.14
CA THR A 103 8.13 3.00 -9.33
C THR A 103 9.55 3.47 -9.62
N GLY A 104 10.59 2.67 -9.33
CA GLY A 104 11.99 3.07 -9.34
C GLY A 104 12.39 3.91 -8.12
N TYR A 105 11.53 4.05 -7.11
CA TYR A 105 11.87 4.73 -5.87
C TYR A 105 12.83 3.88 -5.04
N GLN A 106 14.08 4.30 -4.95
CA GLN A 106 15.09 3.59 -4.18
C GLN A 106 14.96 3.92 -2.69
N ASN A 107 15.01 2.89 -1.85
CA ASN A 107 14.95 3.05 -0.41
C ASN A 107 15.92 2.11 0.28
N GLU A 108 16.59 2.58 1.32
CA GLU A 108 17.56 1.79 2.11
C GLU A 108 16.95 0.48 2.65
N LEU A 109 15.65 0.50 3.02
CA LEU A 109 14.93 -0.67 3.51
C LEU A 109 14.83 -1.80 2.47
N ALA A 110 14.94 -1.52 1.17
CA ALA A 110 14.83 -2.53 0.12
C ALA A 110 16.00 -3.52 0.13
N HIS A 111 17.16 -3.09 0.64
CA HIS A 111 18.41 -3.86 0.65
C HIS A 111 18.97 -4.10 2.06
N MET A 112 18.29 -3.57 3.08
CA MET A 112 18.69 -3.73 4.48
C MET A 112 18.47 -5.17 4.96
N PRO A 113 19.45 -5.77 5.67
CA PRO A 113 19.25 -7.05 6.36
C PRO A 113 18.10 -6.98 7.37
N ASP A 114 17.37 -8.08 7.55
CA ASP A 114 16.19 -8.10 8.42
C ASP A 114 16.53 -7.77 9.89
N GLU A 115 17.73 -8.13 10.34
CA GLU A 115 18.23 -7.79 11.68
C GLU A 115 18.33 -6.29 11.94
N ASP A 116 18.64 -5.48 10.92
CA ASP A 116 18.90 -4.04 11.06
C ASP A 116 17.62 -3.19 10.91
N ILE A 117 16.59 -3.73 10.24
CA ILE A 117 15.33 -3.01 9.94
C ILE A 117 14.67 -2.47 11.21
N LYS A 118 14.67 -3.26 12.29
CA LYS A 118 13.98 -2.88 13.53
C LYS A 118 14.59 -1.60 14.14
N ASP A 119 15.91 -1.54 14.22
CA ASP A 119 16.61 -0.40 14.81
C ASP A 119 16.56 0.81 13.88
N TYR A 120 16.67 0.58 12.57
CA TYR A 120 16.45 1.62 11.57
C TYR A 120 15.06 2.27 11.69
N LEU A 121 13.99 1.45 11.75
CA LEU A 121 12.63 1.97 11.88
C LEU A 121 12.42 2.73 13.18
N ARG A 122 13.00 2.25 14.29
CA ARG A 122 12.93 2.96 15.57
C ARG A 122 13.56 4.36 15.47
N LEU A 123 14.73 4.46 14.86
CA LEU A 123 15.41 5.75 14.66
C LEU A 123 14.60 6.67 13.76
N LYS A 124 14.11 6.17 12.61
CA LYS A 124 13.32 6.98 11.67
C LYS A 124 11.96 7.39 12.20
N LEU A 125 11.27 6.54 12.96
CA LEU A 125 9.99 6.89 13.58
C LEU A 125 10.15 8.01 14.63
N ALA A 126 11.30 8.09 15.32
CA ALA A 126 11.56 9.19 16.25
C ALA A 126 11.75 10.55 15.54
N GLU A 127 12.10 10.55 14.25
CA GLU A 127 12.17 11.76 13.42
C GLU A 127 10.79 12.18 12.88
N VAL A 128 9.78 11.28 12.89
CA VAL A 128 8.44 11.58 12.40
C VAL A 128 7.72 12.45 13.43
N PRO A 129 7.24 13.65 13.07
CA PRO A 129 6.55 14.54 13.99
C PRO A 129 5.10 14.09 14.19
N ILE A 130 4.91 12.90 14.78
CA ILE A 130 3.60 12.27 15.01
C ILE A 130 2.68 13.22 15.80
N GLU A 131 3.24 14.04 16.69
CA GLU A 131 2.51 15.00 17.50
C GLU A 131 1.69 15.98 16.65
N GLN A 132 2.17 16.32 15.46
CA GLN A 132 1.47 17.21 14.52
C GLN A 132 0.18 16.58 13.96
N PHE A 133 0.04 15.25 14.03
CA PHE A 133 -1.08 14.51 13.49
C PHE A 133 -2.03 13.94 14.56
N VAL A 134 -1.57 13.83 15.82
CA VAL A 134 -2.33 13.18 16.91
C VAL A 134 -2.94 14.20 17.89
N THR A 135 -2.55 15.48 17.83
CA THR A 135 -3.23 16.52 18.62
C THR A 135 -4.57 16.89 18.00
N VAL A 136 -5.60 16.13 18.38
CA VAL A 136 -7.00 16.56 18.32
C VAL A 136 -7.18 17.66 19.36
N LYS A 137 -7.58 18.86 18.93
CA LYS A 137 -8.27 19.81 19.80
C LYS A 137 -9.77 19.54 19.76
#